data_AF-A0A524NCV9-F1
#
_entry.id   AF-A0A524NCV9-F1
#
_cell.length_a   1.000
_cell.length_b   1.000
_cell.length_c   1.000
_cell.angle_alpha   90.00
_cell.angle_beta   90.00
_cell.angle_gamma   90.00
#
_symmetry.space_group_name_H-M   'P 1'
#
loop_
_entity.id
_entity.type
_entity.pdbx_description
1 polymer ?
#
loop_
_entity_poly.entity_id
_entity_poly.type
_entity_poly.pdbx_seq_one_letter_code
_entity_poly.pdbx_strand_id
1 'polypeptide(L)' 'MRSACDTHLHFYDHRYPVAQGPVLRPADATPEEYRGVQVALGPERVVIVQPTTYGLDNT' A
#
# COMPACT_ATOMS: atom_id res chain seq x y z
N MET A 1 -4.62 -25.59 -7.93
CA MET A 1 -5.30 -24.60 -7.06
C MET A 1 -4.67 -23.24 -7.31
N ARG A 2 -5.45 -22.14 -7.29
CA ARG A 2 -4.91 -20.77 -7.37
C ARG A 2 -4.82 -20.23 -5.94
N SER A 3 -3.68 -19.64 -5.58
CA SER A 3 -3.49 -19.02 -4.27
C SER A 3 -4.21 -17.69 -4.14
N ALA A 4 -4.58 -17.31 -2.91
CA ALA A 4 -5.27 -16.07 -2.61
C ALA A 4 -4.42 -14.84 -2.97
N CYS A 5 -5.08 -13.79 -3.44
CA CYS A 5 -4.47 -12.52 -3.79
C CYS A 5 -5.23 -11.39 -3.10
N ASP A 6 -4.52 -10.56 -2.33
CA ASP A 6 -5.05 -9.24 -2.01
C ASP A 6 -4.99 -8.41 -3.29
N THR A 7 -6.13 -7.98 -3.80
CA THR A 7 -6.23 -7.32 -5.11
C THR A 7 -6.20 -5.79 -5.01
N HIS A 8 -6.14 -5.21 -3.80
CA HIS A 8 -6.18 -3.77 -3.64
C HIS A 8 -5.56 -3.31 -2.31
N LEU A 9 -4.28 -2.92 -2.35
CA LEU A 9 -3.54 -2.43 -1.20
C LEU A 9 -2.84 -1.10 -1.51
N HIS A 10 -2.77 -0.21 -0.53
CA HIS A 10 -1.94 0.98 -0.55
C HIS A 10 -0.89 0.90 0.57
N PHE A 11 0.33 1.34 0.27
CA PHE A 11 1.35 1.60 1.28
C PHE A 11 1.51 3.10 1.49
N TYR A 12 1.86 3.47 2.72
CA TYR A 12 2.16 4.84 3.10
C TYR A 12 3.49 4.89 3.87
N ASP A 13 4.37 5.76 3.44
CA ASP A 13 5.68 6.04 4.03
C ASP A 13 6.00 7.53 3.84
N HIS A 14 6.22 8.24 4.95
CA HIS A 14 6.50 9.68 4.98
C HIS A 14 7.80 10.09 4.29
N ARG A 15 8.69 9.14 3.96
CA ARG A 15 9.92 9.43 3.20
C ARG A 15 9.63 9.87 1.76
N TYR A 16 8.45 9.54 1.23
CA TYR A 16 8.05 9.91 -0.13
C TYR A 16 7.25 11.21 -0.13
N PRO A 17 7.46 12.10 -1.13
CA PRO A 17 6.77 13.37 -1.21
C PRO A 17 5.26 13.18 -1.45
N VAL A 18 4.46 13.90 -0.69
CA VAL A 18 3.00 13.96 -0.89
C VAL A 18 2.68 14.85 -2.09
N ALA A 19 1.74 14.41 -2.93
CA ALA A 19 1.24 15.16 -4.07
C ALA A 19 0.69 16.54 -3.68
N GLN A 20 0.82 17.50 -4.60
CA GLN A 20 0.24 18.83 -4.42
C GLN A 20 -1.29 18.76 -4.52
N GLY A 21 -1.97 19.46 -3.61
CA GLY A 21 -3.44 19.57 -3.60
C GLY A 21 -4.11 18.85 -2.43
N PRO A 22 -5.45 18.74 -2.44
CA PRO A 22 -6.22 18.14 -1.37
C PRO A 22 -6.12 16.60 -1.45
N VAL A 23 -5.13 16.04 -0.74
CA VAL A 23 -4.96 14.59 -0.60
C VAL A 23 -5.02 14.17 0.87
N LEU A 24 -5.43 12.94 1.11
CA LEU A 24 -5.31 12.33 2.42
C LEU A 24 -3.83 12.15 2.78
N ARG A 25 -3.51 12.35 4.06
CA ARG A 25 -2.19 12.13 4.65
C ARG A 25 -2.30 11.10 5.77
N PRO A 26 -2.42 9.80 5.43
CA PRO A 26 -2.48 8.74 6.43
C PRO A 26 -1.19 8.69 7.25
N ALA A 27 -1.25 8.01 8.40
CA ALA A 27 -0.04 7.58 9.08
C ALA A 27 0.73 6.58 8.21
N ASP A 28 1.99 6.32 8.56
CA ASP A 28 2.78 5.28 7.90
C ASP A 28 2.05 3.92 8.00
N ALA A 29 2.13 3.17 6.91
CA ALA A 29 1.64 1.81 6.74
C ALA A 29 2.59 1.13 5.75
N THR A 30 3.67 0.55 6.26
CA THR A 30 4.79 0.07 5.44
C THR A 30 4.61 -1.39 4.99
N PRO A 31 5.34 -1.85 3.96
CA PRO A 31 5.35 -3.26 3.57
C PRO A 31 5.71 -4.21 4.71
N GLU A 32 6.61 -3.80 5.61
CA GLU A 32 7.01 -4.58 6.79
C GLU A 32 5.84 -4.78 7.75
N GLU A 33 5.06 -3.74 8.02
CA GLU A 33 3.87 -3.82 8.87
C GLU A 33 2.79 -4.72 8.26
N TYR A 34 2.60 -4.63 6.93
CA TYR A 34 1.65 -5.48 6.23
C TYR A 34 2.01 -6.97 6.26
N ARG A 35 3.29 -7.36 6.47
CA ARG A 35 3.65 -8.79 6.58
C ARG A 35 2.88 -9.49 7.70
N GLY A 36 2.60 -8.82 8.81
CA GLY A 36 1.78 -9.38 9.88
C GLY A 36 0.35 -9.67 9.41
N VAL A 37 -0.25 -8.75 8.65
CA VAL A 37 -1.59 -8.90 8.05
C VAL A 37 -1.59 -10.02 7.00
N GLN A 38 -0.57 -10.08 6.16
CA GLN A 38 -0.42 -11.11 5.13
C GLN A 38 -0.37 -12.52 5.74
N VAL A 39 0.39 -12.70 6.82
CA VAL A 39 0.46 -13.98 7.53
C VAL A 39 -0.88 -14.33 8.18
N ALA A 40 -1.56 -13.36 8.80
CA ALA A 40 -2.82 -13.59 9.48
C ALA A 40 -3.98 -13.94 8.53
N LEU A 41 -4.03 -13.31 7.34
CA LEU A 41 -5.13 -13.47 6.38
C LEU A 41 -4.85 -14.51 5.28
N GLY A 42 -3.58 -14.88 5.08
CA GLY A 42 -3.17 -15.89 4.10
C GLY A 42 -3.11 -15.50 2.61
N PRO A 43 -3.15 -14.23 2.15
CA PRO A 43 -2.87 -13.94 0.74
C PRO A 43 -1.39 -14.18 0.41
N GLU A 44 -1.13 -14.96 -0.64
CA GLU A 44 0.24 -15.23 -1.12
C GLU A 44 0.74 -14.15 -2.07
N ARG A 45 -0.19 -13.41 -2.68
CA ARG A 45 0.07 -12.36 -3.67
C ARG A 45 -0.65 -11.08 -3.28
N VAL A 46 -0.10 -9.95 -3.71
CA VAL A 46 -0.71 -8.64 -3.51
C VAL A 46 -0.65 -7.82 -4.80
N VAL A 47 -1.66 -6.98 -5.00
CA VAL A 47 -1.66 -5.91 -5.99
C VAL A 47 -1.56 -4.59 -5.25
N ILE A 48 -0.42 -3.93 -5.41
CA ILE A 48 -0.18 -2.60 -4.84
C ILE A 48 -0.75 -1.58 -5.83
N VAL A 49 -1.69 -0.78 -5.36
CA VAL A 49 -2.33 0.27 -6.15
C VAL A 49 -1.75 1.60 -5.70
N GLN A 50 -1.37 2.43 -6.66
CA GLN A 50 -0.87 3.77 -6.39
C GLN A 50 -1.91 4.59 -5.60
N PRO A 51 -1.58 5.06 -4.38
CA PRO A 51 -2.49 5.92 -3.64
C PRO A 51 -2.45 7.35 -4.20
N THR A 52 -3.58 8.06 -4.10
CA THR A 52 -3.66 9.47 -4.51
C THR A 52 -2.71 10.37 -3.71
N THR A 53 -2.30 9.96 -2.51
CA THR A 53 -1.31 10.63 -1.67
C THR A 53 0.01 10.91 -2.39
N TYR A 54 0.46 10.04 -3.30
CA TYR A 54 1.70 10.21 -4.07
C TYR A 54 1.48 10.69 -5.51
N GLY A 55 0.22 10.88 -5.91
CA GLY A 55 -0.12 11.42 -7.22
C GLY A 55 0.39 10.52 -8.36
N LEU A 56 1.10 11.12 -9.31
CA LEU A 56 1.62 10.42 -10.50
C LEU A 56 3.05 9.87 -10.30
N ASP A 57 3.65 10.08 -9.13
CA ASP A 57 4.96 9.51 -8.81
C ASP A 57 4.79 8.06 -8.33
N ASN A 58 5.20 7.11 -9.16
CA ASN A 58 5.07 5.66 -8.90
C ASN A 58 6.44 5.03 -8.54
N THR A 59 7.41 5.83 -8.09
CA THR A 59 8.76 5.35 -7.73
C THR A 59 8.86 4.81 -6.32
#